data_AF-A0A931Y8G3-F1
#
_entry.id   AF-A0A931Y8G3-F1
#
_cell.length_a   1.000
_cell.length_b   1.000
_cell.length_c   1.000
_cell.angle_alpha   90.00
_cell.angle_beta   90.00
_cell.angle_gamma   90.00
#
_symmetry.space_group_name_H-M   'P 1'
#
loop_
_entity.id
_entity.type
_entity.pdbx_description
1 polymer ?
#
loop_
_entity_poly.entity_id
_entity_poly.type
_entity_poly.pdbx_seq_one_letter_code
_entity_poly.pdbx_strand_id
1 'polypeptide(L)'
;IDHWIAFGILSFIGCKMIYESIRIKSYEKEINPLNVYVLLMLSIATSIDALAIGVSFAFLKILIVTPAVIIGIVTFLLSFLGTFIGNRFGHFFENKIEIAGGLILILIGIKILLEHLI
;
A
#
# COMPACT_ATOMS: atom_id res chain seq x y z
N ILE A 1 11.50 -0.48 -19.83
CA ILE A 1 12.47 -0.50 -18.71
C ILE A 1 11.77 -0.23 -17.38
N ASP A 2 10.86 0.75 -17.32
CA ASP A 2 10.07 1.10 -16.13
C ASP A 2 9.25 -0.08 -15.56
N HIS A 3 8.71 -0.93 -16.43
CA HIS A 3 7.91 -2.10 -16.06
C HIS A 3 8.72 -3.20 -15.33
N TRP A 4 9.97 -3.40 -15.74
CA TRP A 4 10.88 -4.34 -15.08
C TRP A 4 11.29 -3.84 -13.69
N ILE A 5 11.43 -2.52 -13.53
CA ILE A 5 11.74 -1.88 -12.25
C ILE A 5 10.53 -1.96 -11.32
N ALA A 6 9.32 -1.66 -11.80
CA ALA A 6 8.08 -1.79 -11.02
C ALA A 6 7.87 -3.23 -10.55
N PHE A 7 8.04 -4.22 -11.43
CA PHE A 7 7.98 -5.64 -11.07
C PHE A 7 9.00 -6.01 -9.99
N GLY A 8 10.26 -5.61 -10.18
CA GLY A 8 11.34 -5.91 -9.23
C GLY A 8 11.06 -5.35 -7.84
N ILE A 9 10.60 -4.10 -7.76
CA ILE A 9 10.25 -3.45 -6.50
C ILE A 9 9.05 -4.14 -5.84
N LEU A 10 7.95 -4.36 -6.58
CA LEU A 10 6.73 -4.95 -6.01
C LEU A 10 6.92 -6.39 -5.55
N SER A 11 7.65 -7.20 -6.33
CA SER A 11 7.98 -8.58 -5.95
C SER A 11 8.92 -8.62 -4.76
N PHE A 12 9.89 -7.69 -4.68
CA PHE A 12 10.82 -7.63 -3.55
C PHE A 12 10.12 -7.25 -2.25
N ILE A 13 9.29 -6.20 -2.25
CA ILE A 13 8.50 -5.81 -1.07
C ILE A 13 7.54 -6.93 -0.68
N GLY A 14 6.82 -7.54 -1.64
CA GLY A 14 5.88 -8.62 -1.36
C GLY A 14 6.55 -9.84 -0.74
N CYS A 15 7.71 -10.25 -1.26
CA CYS A 15 8.52 -11.32 -0.67
C CYS A 15 9.03 -10.95 0.74
N LYS A 16 9.45 -9.70 0.97
CA LYS A 16 9.87 -9.23 2.30
C LYS A 16 8.75 -9.34 3.32
N MET A 17 7.53 -8.90 2.98
CA MET A 17 6.37 -8.97 3.87
C MET A 17 6.02 -10.41 4.26
N ILE A 18 6.04 -11.33 3.29
CA ILE A 18 5.80 -12.76 3.56
C ILE A 18 6.91 -13.34 4.44
N TYR A 19 8.16 -12.98 4.18
CA TYR A 19 9.32 -13.44 4.97
C TYR A 19 9.26 -12.95 6.42
N GLU A 20 8.96 -11.67 6.62
CA GLU A 20 8.81 -11.00 7.93
C GLU A 20 7.71 -11.69 8.75
N SER A 21 6.53 -11.87 8.15
CA SER A 21 5.38 -12.54 8.76
C SER A 21 5.62 -14.02 9.16
N ILE A 22 6.51 -14.73 8.48
CA ILE A 22 6.79 -16.14 8.77
C ILE A 22 7.97 -16.32 9.72
N ARG A 23 9.03 -15.52 9.61
CA ARG A 23 10.30 -15.72 10.32
C ARG A 23 10.55 -14.78 11.49
N ILE A 24 10.02 -13.56 11.48
CA ILE A 24 10.31 -12.55 12.49
C ILE A 24 9.24 -12.61 13.59
N LYS A 25 9.09 -13.78 14.20
CA LYS A 25 8.12 -13.97 15.31
C LYS A 25 8.73 -13.80 16.70
N SER A 26 10.05 -13.61 16.79
CA SER A 26 10.80 -13.72 18.05
C SER A 26 11.69 -12.51 18.39
N TYR A 27 11.74 -11.45 17.58
CA TYR A 27 12.68 -10.35 17.81
C TYR A 27 12.21 -8.96 17.35
N GLU A 28 10.90 -8.72 17.31
CA GLU A 28 10.41 -7.40 16.92
C GLU A 28 10.38 -6.43 18.09
N LYS A 29 11.11 -5.32 17.93
CA LYS A 29 10.75 -4.05 18.55
C LYS A 29 9.32 -3.77 18.11
N GLU A 30 8.38 -3.65 19.05
CA GLU A 30 7.07 -3.08 18.79
C GLU A 30 7.26 -1.69 18.17
N ILE A 31 7.22 -1.62 16.83
CA ILE A 31 7.19 -0.34 16.13
C ILE A 31 5.81 0.20 16.39
N ASN A 32 5.69 1.12 17.35
CA ASN A 32 4.44 1.79 17.62
C ASN A 32 3.98 2.53 16.35
N PRO A 33 2.91 2.08 15.66
CA PRO A 33 2.48 2.69 14.41
C PRO A 33 1.94 4.11 14.63
N LEU A 34 1.58 4.43 15.87
CA LEU A 34 1.14 5.75 16.31
C LEU A 34 2.28 6.68 16.71
N ASN A 35 3.53 6.25 16.58
CA ASN A 35 4.67 7.13 16.80
C ASN A 35 4.67 8.24 15.76
N VAL A 36 4.76 9.50 16.21
CA VAL A 36 4.73 10.71 15.36
C VAL A 36 5.75 10.62 14.22
N TYR A 37 6.93 10.08 14.48
CA TYR A 37 7.96 9.91 13.44
C TYR A 37 7.52 8.93 12.35
N VAL A 38 6.94 7.79 12.74
CA VAL A 38 6.44 6.77 11.80
C VAL A 38 5.26 7.33 11.01
N LEU A 39 4.33 8.01 11.68
CA LEU A 39 3.17 8.62 11.06
C LEU A 39 3.55 9.74 10.06
N LEU A 40 4.53 10.58 10.40
CA LEU A 40 5.07 11.59 9.48
C LEU A 40 5.71 10.95 8.25
N MET A 41 6.54 9.93 8.43
CA MET A 41 7.17 9.22 7.31
C MET A 41 6.12 8.57 6.40
N LEU A 42 5.13 7.90 6.98
CA LEU A 42 4.03 7.28 6.24
C LEU A 42 3.21 8.33 5.48
N SER A 43 2.86 9.45 6.13
CA SER A 43 2.13 10.55 5.50
C SER A 43 2.89 11.16 4.33
N ILE A 44 4.22 11.31 4.42
CA ILE A 44 5.05 11.79 3.32
C ILE A 44 5.06 10.77 2.18
N ALA A 45 5.27 9.49 2.48
CA ALA A 45 5.27 8.42 1.48
C ALA A 45 3.93 8.34 0.73
N THR A 46 2.81 8.38 1.45
CA THR A 46 1.46 8.39 0.86
C THR A 46 1.17 9.67 0.07
N SER A 47 1.69 10.84 0.50
CA SER A 47 1.51 12.10 -0.24
C SER A 47 2.25 12.10 -1.58
N ILE A 48 3.44 11.49 -1.66
CA ILE A 48 4.20 11.37 -2.92
C ILE A 48 3.46 10.43 -3.88
N ASP A 49 2.91 9.33 -3.36
CA ASP A 49 2.10 8.39 -4.16
C ASP A 49 0.84 9.08 -4.74
N ALA A 50 0.11 9.84 -3.92
CA ALA A 50 -1.05 10.61 -4.37
C ALA A 50 -0.68 11.70 -5.40
N LEU A 51 0.50 12.32 -5.26
CA LEU A 51 1.00 13.34 -6.20
C LEU A 51 1.16 12.77 -7.62
N ALA A 52 1.64 11.53 -7.77
CA ALA A 52 1.85 10.91 -9.08
C ALA A 52 0.54 10.78 -9.88
N ILE A 53 -0.55 10.39 -9.22
CA ILE A 53 -1.89 10.34 -9.80
C ILE A 53 -2.46 11.75 -10.03
N GLY A 54 -2.20 12.69 -9.13
CA GLY A 54 -2.60 14.10 -9.30
C GLY A 54 -2.00 14.74 -10.56
N VAL A 55 -0.70 14.52 -10.80
CA VAL A 55 -0.01 14.99 -12.01
C VAL A 55 -0.60 14.32 -13.27
N SER A 56 -0.89 13.02 -13.20
CA SER A 56 -1.54 12.29 -14.30
C SER A 56 -2.89 12.89 -14.69
N PHE A 57 -3.73 13.28 -13.72
CA PHE A 57 -5.01 13.95 -14.01
C PHE A 57 -4.87 15.36 -14.59
N ALA A 58 -3.83 16.10 -14.19
CA ALA A 58 -3.54 17.41 -14.77
C ALA A 58 -3.22 17.31 -16.28
N PHE A 59 -2.52 16.26 -16.69
CA PHE A 59 -2.27 15.98 -18.12
C PHE A 59 -3.52 15.59 -18.90
N LEU A 60 -4.50 14.94 -18.24
CA LEU A 60 -5.77 14.55 -18.86
C LEU A 60 -6.77 15.72 -19.00
N LYS A 61 -6.43 16.93 -18.55
CA LYS A 61 -7.29 18.14 -18.58
C LYS A 61 -8.68 17.93 -17.94
N ILE A 62 -8.77 17.02 -16.98
CA ILE A 62 -10.00 16.77 -16.22
C ILE A 62 -10.09 17.79 -15.08
N LEU A 63 -11.30 18.23 -14.72
CA LEU A 63 -11.54 19.05 -13.53
C LEU A 63 -11.06 18.30 -12.27
N ILE A 64 -9.93 18.73 -11.70
CA ILE A 64 -9.25 18.08 -10.56
C ILE A 64 -10.17 17.96 -9.34
N VAL A 65 -11.14 18.88 -9.20
CA VAL A 65 -12.12 18.88 -8.11
C VAL A 65 -12.93 17.58 -8.07
N THR A 66 -13.36 17.04 -9.21
CA THR A 66 -14.22 15.85 -9.23
C THR A 66 -13.48 14.58 -8.76
N PRO A 67 -12.29 14.22 -9.32
CA PRO A 67 -11.49 13.11 -8.79
C PRO A 67 -11.08 13.32 -7.33
N ALA A 68 -10.73 14.55 -6.93
CA ALA A 68 -10.32 14.84 -5.56
C ALA A 68 -11.43 14.56 -4.55
N VAL A 69 -12.67 14.96 -4.83
CA VAL A 69 -13.83 14.68 -3.97
C VAL A 69 -14.11 13.17 -3.90
N ILE A 70 -14.06 12.47 -5.03
CA ILE A 70 -14.31 11.02 -5.07
C ILE A 70 -13.24 10.26 -4.27
N ILE A 71 -11.96 10.55 -4.51
CA ILE A 71 -10.84 9.93 -3.78
C ILE A 71 -10.97 10.24 -2.30
N GLY A 72 -11.23 11.49 -1.92
CA GLY A 72 -11.44 11.88 -0.53
C GLY A 72 -12.55 11.09 0.17
N ILE A 73 -13.71 10.93 -0.47
CA ILE A 73 -14.85 10.18 0.09
C ILE A 73 -14.50 8.69 0.21
N VAL A 74 -13.95 8.09 -0.84
CA VAL A 74 -13.61 6.65 -0.85
C VAL A 74 -12.53 6.35 0.18
N THR A 75 -11.46 7.14 0.22
CA THR A 75 -10.38 6.99 1.21
C THR A 75 -10.90 7.18 2.63
N PHE A 76 -11.75 8.19 2.87
CA PHE A 76 -12.35 8.41 4.19
C PHE A 76 -13.21 7.22 4.64
N LEU A 77 -14.09 6.71 3.78
CA LEU A 77 -14.92 5.54 4.07
C LEU A 77 -14.07 4.29 4.33
N LEU A 78 -13.07 4.04 3.49
CA LEU A 78 -12.17 2.89 3.65
C LEU A 78 -11.32 2.99 4.92
N SER A 79 -10.80 4.18 5.26
CA SER A 79 -10.06 4.39 6.52
C SER A 79 -10.97 4.24 7.73
N PHE A 80 -12.20 4.75 7.68
CA PHE A 80 -13.16 4.59 8.77
C PHE A 80 -13.56 3.12 8.99
N LEU A 81 -13.90 2.41 7.92
CA LEU A 81 -14.21 0.98 7.98
C LEU A 81 -12.99 0.16 8.41
N GLY A 82 -11.83 0.44 7.83
CA GLY A 82 -10.58 -0.26 8.10
C GLY A 82 -10.12 -0.10 9.55
N THR A 83 -10.24 1.09 10.13
CA THR A 83 -9.92 1.33 11.55
C THR A 83 -10.92 0.62 12.48
N PHE A 84 -12.22 0.64 12.15
CA PHE A 84 -13.24 -0.05 12.93
C PHE A 84 -13.04 -1.57 12.94
N ILE A 85 -12.81 -2.16 11.76
CA ILE A 85 -12.56 -3.60 11.58
C ILE A 85 -11.21 -3.98 12.20
N GLY A 86 -10.17 -3.17 11.98
CA GLY A 86 -8.84 -3.38 12.53
C GLY A 86 -8.82 -3.39 14.06
N ASN A 87 -9.55 -2.48 14.71
CA ASN A 87 -9.67 -2.45 16.16
C ASN A 87 -10.39 -3.71 16.73
N ARG A 88 -11.29 -4.33 15.96
CA ARG A 88 -12.05 -5.51 16.38
C ARG A 88 -11.31 -6.82 16.14
N PHE A 89 -10.52 -6.92 15.07
CA PHE A 89 -9.89 -8.17 14.60
C PHE A 89 -8.36 -8.19 14.67
N GLY A 90 -7.72 -7.10 15.12
CA GLY A 90 -6.28 -6.84 14.99
C GLY A 90 -5.36 -7.96 15.50
N HIS A 91 -5.59 -8.49 16.71
CA HIS A 91 -4.62 -9.40 17.34
C HIS A 91 -4.52 -10.80 16.70
N PHE A 92 -5.55 -11.29 15.99
CA PHE A 92 -5.56 -12.67 15.48
C PHE A 92 -5.24 -12.76 13.98
N PHE A 93 -5.41 -11.67 13.24
CA PHE A 93 -5.32 -11.64 11.78
C PHE A 93 -4.10 -10.92 11.22
N GLU A 94 -3.33 -10.20 12.04
CA GLU A 94 -2.14 -9.43 11.62
C GLU A 94 -1.24 -10.25 10.69
N ASN A 95 -0.84 -11.46 11.13
CA ASN A 95 0.02 -12.33 10.33
C ASN A 95 -0.63 -12.82 9.03
N LYS A 96 -1.94 -13.09 9.04
CA LYS A 96 -2.65 -13.55 7.83
C LYS A 96 -2.83 -12.42 6.82
N ILE A 97 -3.06 -11.20 7.31
CA ILE A 97 -3.23 -9.99 6.50
C ILE A 97 -1.90 -9.60 5.84
N GLU A 98 -0.78 -9.68 6.54
CA GLU A 98 0.55 -9.41 5.97
C GLU A 98 0.91 -10.37 4.83
N ILE A 99 0.69 -11.68 5.03
CA ILE A 99 0.93 -12.69 3.97
C ILE A 99 0.02 -12.44 2.77
N ALA A 100 -1.26 -12.14 3.00
CA ALA A 100 -2.20 -11.84 1.93
C ALA A 100 -1.80 -10.58 1.16
N GLY A 101 -1.38 -9.51 1.86
CA GLY A 101 -0.87 -8.28 1.26
C GLY A 101 0.38 -8.52 0.41
N GLY A 102 1.34 -9.28 0.93
CA GLY A 102 2.54 -9.66 0.19
C GLY A 102 2.23 -10.48 -1.06
N LEU A 103 1.28 -11.42 -0.98
CA LEU A 103 0.83 -12.22 -2.14
C LEU A 103 0.17 -11.35 -3.20
N ILE A 104 -0.71 -10.42 -2.80
CA ILE A 104 -1.37 -9.48 -3.72
C ILE A 104 -0.33 -8.61 -4.44
N LEU A 105 0.69 -8.11 -3.72
CA LEU A 105 1.78 -7.31 -4.32
C LEU A 105 2.57 -8.11 -5.37
N ILE A 106 2.90 -9.37 -5.09
CA ILE A 106 3.58 -10.24 -6.06
C ILE A 106 2.69 -10.46 -7.30
N LEU A 107 1.40 -10.72 -7.10
CA LEU A 107 0.44 -10.93 -8.19
C LEU A 107 0.29 -9.68 -9.08
N ILE A 108 0.21 -8.48 -8.48
CA ILE A 108 0.16 -7.21 -9.23
C ILE A 108 1.46 -7.03 -10.03
N GLY A 109 2.61 -7.35 -9.44
CA GLY A 109 3.89 -7.28 -10.13
C GLY A 109 3.92 -8.18 -11.35
N ILE A 110 3.51 -9.45 -11.20
CA ILE A 110 3.43 -10.42 -12.30
C ILE A 110 2.47 -9.92 -13.38
N LYS A 111 1.30 -9.36 -13.00
CA LYS A 111 0.34 -8.79 -13.95
C LYS A 111 0.97 -7.69 -14.81
N ILE A 112 1.68 -6.75 -14.20
CA ILE A 112 2.36 -5.65 -14.91
C ILE A 112 3.43 -6.20 -15.86
N LEU A 113 4.17 -7.22 -15.45
CA LEU A 113 5.18 -7.85 -16.29
C LEU A 113 4.55 -8.51 -17.53
N LEU A 114 3.45 -9.25 -17.35
CA LEU A 114 2.75 -9.93 -18.44
C LEU A 114 2.11 -8.94 -19.42
N GLU A 115 1.49 -7.88 -18.91
CA GLU A 115 0.77 -6.88 -19.72
C GLU A 115 1.68 -5.96 -20.55
N HIS A 116 3.00 -6.03 -20.35
CA HIS A 116 3.99 -5.27 -21.12
C HIS A 116 5.04 -6.13 -21.80
N LEU A 117 5.00 -7.44 -21.61
CA LEU A 117 5.79 -8.42 -22.37
C LEU A 117 5.02 -8.98 -23.57
N ILE A 118 3.69 -9.00 -23.49
CA ILE A 118 2.74 -9.39 -24.56
C ILE A 118 2.24 -8.11 -25.26
#